data_AF-A0A1Q4VPV2-F1
#
_entry.id   AF-A0A1Q4VPV2-F1
#
_cell.length_a   1.000
_cell.length_b   1.000
_cell.length_c   1.000
_cell.angle_alpha   90.00
_cell.angle_beta   90.00
_cell.angle_gamma   90.00
#
_symmetry.space_group_name_H-M   'P 1'
#
loop_
_entity.id
_entity.type
_entity.pdbx_description
1 polymer ?
#
loop_
_entity_poly.entity_id
_entity_poly.type
_entity_poly.pdbx_seq_one_letter_code
_entity_poly.pdbx_strand_id
1 'polypeptide(L)'
;MQWSTLVATAVGTVLGALATLAADHIRWRRDRSERDHDTLRTAFTEYLTTLSAARDAFSRTEPDPERVGQGHVAIGEHGVYAAQQQLELVAQRTLVDKAGRTTLSVLDFHDAVVAGHGMNSQEYNNAWRAARQSRSALIEEMRNVLQRTK
;
A
#
# COMPACT_ATOMS: atom_id res chain seq x y z
N MET A 1 50.17 42.72 -4.60
CA MET A 1 50.18 41.45 -3.82
C MET A 1 49.00 41.29 -2.85
N GLN A 2 48.19 42.32 -2.55
CA GLN A 2 47.05 42.22 -1.61
C GLN A 2 45.71 41.83 -2.27
N TRP A 3 45.53 42.14 -3.56
CA TRP A 3 44.29 41.84 -4.30
C TRP A 3 44.06 40.33 -4.44
N SER A 4 45.10 39.56 -4.73
CA SER A 4 45.03 38.10 -4.93
C SER A 4 44.51 37.36 -3.70
N THR A 5 44.85 37.82 -2.49
CA THR A 5 44.42 37.21 -1.23
C THR A 5 42.94 37.47 -0.97
N LEU A 6 42.46 38.69 -1.22
CA LEU A 6 41.03 39.03 -1.09
C LEU A 6 40.17 38.23 -2.07
N VAL A 7 40.64 38.06 -3.32
CA VAL A 7 39.96 37.23 -4.32
C VAL A 7 39.94 35.76 -3.90
N ALA A 8 41.06 35.22 -3.39
CA ALA A 8 41.12 33.83 -2.95
C ALA A 8 40.16 33.55 -1.77
N THR A 9 40.05 34.46 -0.81
CA THR A 9 39.12 34.31 0.31
C THR A 9 37.67 34.42 -0.13
N ALA A 10 37.35 35.37 -1.02
CA ALA A 10 35.99 35.54 -1.56
C ALA A 10 35.53 34.32 -2.39
N VAL A 11 36.44 33.75 -3.19
CA VAL A 11 36.16 32.51 -3.94
C VAL A 11 35.97 31.33 -2.99
N GLY A 12 36.80 31.23 -1.94
CA GLY A 12 36.69 30.18 -0.92
C GLY A 12 35.35 30.22 -0.16
N THR A 13 34.86 31.40 0.22
CA THR A 13 33.56 31.55 0.89
C THR A 13 32.39 31.25 -0.04
N VAL A 14 32.44 31.68 -1.30
CA VAL A 14 31.38 31.37 -2.29
C VAL A 14 31.33 29.87 -2.58
N LEU A 15 32.49 29.22 -2.78
CA LEU A 15 32.55 27.76 -2.99
C LEU A 15 32.08 26.99 -1.75
N GLY A 16 32.43 27.44 -0.54
CA GLY A 16 31.94 26.84 0.71
C GLY A 16 30.42 26.95 0.87
N ALA A 17 29.84 28.12 0.53
CA ALA A 17 28.40 28.34 0.58
C ALA A 17 27.64 27.47 -0.44
N LEU A 18 28.16 27.35 -1.67
CA LEU A 18 27.58 26.48 -2.70
C LEU A 18 27.68 25.00 -2.34
N ALA A 19 28.79 24.55 -1.76
CA ALA A 19 28.94 23.18 -1.27
C ALA A 19 27.96 22.87 -0.14
N THR A 20 27.71 23.84 0.75
CA THR A 20 26.75 23.70 1.86
C THR A 20 25.32 23.62 1.33
N LEU A 21 24.93 24.50 0.40
CA LEU A 21 23.61 24.48 -0.24
C LEU A 21 23.36 23.19 -1.04
N ALA A 22 24.36 22.69 -1.75
CA ALA A 22 24.26 21.42 -2.47
C ALA A 22 24.10 20.23 -1.51
N ALA A 23 24.88 20.20 -0.43
CA ALA A 23 24.76 19.17 0.61
C ALA A 23 23.39 19.22 1.29
N ASP A 24 22.88 20.41 1.59
CA ASP A 24 21.57 20.60 2.23
C ASP A 24 20.43 20.23 1.27
N HIS A 25 20.57 20.52 -0.03
CA HIS A 25 19.61 20.10 -1.05
C HIS A 25 19.58 18.58 -1.24
N ILE A 26 20.74 17.92 -1.25
CA ILE A 26 20.86 16.45 -1.33
C ILE A 26 20.22 15.82 -0.09
N ARG A 27 20.50 16.35 1.09
CA ARG A 27 19.92 15.89 2.37
C ARG A 27 18.41 16.08 2.39
N TRP A 28 17.89 17.23 1.97
CA TRP A 28 16.46 17.47 1.90
C TRP A 28 15.75 16.56 0.90
N ARG A 29 16.38 16.29 -0.25
CA ARG A 29 15.86 15.35 -1.26
C ARG A 29 15.83 13.92 -0.71
N ARG A 30 16.86 13.53 0.03
CA ARG A 30 16.93 12.23 0.71
C ARG A 30 15.86 12.11 1.80
N ASP A 31 15.73 13.10 2.68
CA ASP A 31 14.74 13.12 3.75
C ASP A 31 13.29 13.12 3.22
N ARG A 32 13.05 13.71 2.03
CA ARG A 32 11.75 13.57 1.34
C ARG A 32 11.54 12.15 0.81
N SER A 33 12.53 11.59 0.12
CA SER A 33 12.42 10.23 -0.44
C SER A 33 12.21 9.18 0.64
N GLU A 34 12.87 9.31 1.79
CA GLU A 34 12.69 8.41 2.94
C GLU A 34 11.29 8.56 3.56
N ARG A 35 10.75 9.78 3.67
CA ARG A 35 9.38 10.03 4.16
C ARG A 35 8.29 9.53 3.20
N ASP A 36 8.49 9.69 1.89
CA ASP A 36 7.56 9.20 0.88
C ASP A 36 7.53 7.65 0.89
N HIS A 37 8.69 7.02 1.08
CA HIS A 37 8.81 5.57 1.22
C HIS A 37 8.10 5.04 2.48
N ASP A 38 8.27 5.72 3.61
CA ASP A 38 7.64 5.32 4.87
C ASP A 38 6.11 5.51 4.82
N THR A 39 5.65 6.60 4.21
CA THR A 39 4.22 6.85 3.94
C THR A 39 3.62 5.72 3.10
N LEU A 40 4.30 5.34 2.02
CA LEU A 40 3.86 4.28 1.11
C LEU A 40 3.81 2.91 1.81
N ARG A 41 4.86 2.59 2.59
CA ARG A 41 4.93 1.34 3.37
C ARG A 41 3.83 1.28 4.42
N THR A 42 3.54 2.40 5.07
CA THR A 42 2.46 2.51 6.06
C THR A 42 1.11 2.23 5.41
N ALA A 43 0.79 2.90 4.30
CA ALA A 43 -0.45 2.67 3.55
C ALA A 43 -0.60 1.22 3.08
N PHE A 44 0.48 0.59 2.59
CA PHE A 44 0.46 -0.82 2.20
C PHE A 44 0.14 -1.74 3.38
N THR A 45 0.75 -1.47 4.53
CA THR A 45 0.56 -2.28 5.74
C THR A 45 -0.85 -2.11 6.29
N GLU A 46 -1.37 -0.88 6.34
CA GLU A 46 -2.72 -0.56 6.79
C GLU A 46 -3.79 -1.26 5.95
N TYR A 47 -3.67 -1.16 4.61
CA TYR A 47 -4.57 -1.86 3.69
C TYR A 47 -4.52 -3.39 3.85
N LEU A 48 -3.33 -3.99 3.89
CA LEU A 48 -3.22 -5.44 4.05
C LEU A 48 -3.75 -5.93 5.40
N THR A 49 -3.59 -5.13 6.45
CA THR A 49 -4.04 -5.47 7.82
C THR A 49 -5.57 -5.43 7.90
N THR A 50 -6.18 -4.32 7.47
CA THR A 50 -7.65 -4.16 7.45
C THR A 50 -8.31 -5.21 6.57
N LEU A 51 -7.77 -5.47 5.37
CA LEU A 51 -8.30 -6.50 4.47
C LEU A 51 -8.17 -7.92 5.06
N SER A 52 -7.05 -8.21 5.73
CA SER A 52 -6.85 -9.52 6.37
C SER A 52 -7.81 -9.71 7.54
N ALA A 53 -8.06 -8.66 8.32
CA ALA A 53 -9.04 -8.66 9.41
C ALA A 53 -10.46 -8.92 8.89
N ALA A 54 -10.86 -8.25 7.80
CA ALA A 54 -12.17 -8.46 7.18
C ALA A 54 -12.34 -9.91 6.70
N ARG A 55 -11.38 -10.45 5.94
CA ARG A 55 -11.41 -11.83 5.46
C ARG A 55 -11.49 -12.84 6.61
N ASP A 56 -10.74 -12.59 7.68
CA ASP A 56 -10.74 -13.45 8.87
C ASP A 56 -12.09 -13.40 9.60
N ALA A 57 -12.71 -12.24 9.72
CA ALA A 57 -14.08 -12.10 10.22
C ALA A 57 -15.07 -12.87 9.35
N PHE A 58 -14.98 -12.74 8.02
CA PHE A 58 -15.85 -13.44 7.08
C PHE A 58 -15.74 -14.95 7.17
N SER A 59 -14.54 -15.47 7.41
CA SER A 59 -14.35 -16.93 7.58
C SER A 59 -15.07 -17.53 8.80
N ARG A 60 -15.48 -16.68 9.75
CA ARG A 60 -16.22 -17.06 10.95
C ARG A 60 -17.70 -16.67 10.90
N THR A 61 -18.15 -16.03 9.82
CA THR A 61 -19.54 -15.60 9.68
C THR A 61 -20.45 -16.81 9.53
N GLU A 62 -21.59 -16.78 10.23
CA GLU A 62 -22.61 -17.81 10.08
C GLU A 62 -23.25 -17.74 8.69
N PRO A 63 -23.60 -18.89 8.08
CA PRO A 63 -24.35 -18.91 6.82
C PRO A 63 -25.65 -18.12 6.92
N ASP A 64 -25.82 -17.17 6.02
CA ASP A 64 -27.02 -16.36 5.86
C ASP A 64 -27.19 -15.99 4.36
N PRO A 65 -27.94 -16.81 3.60
CA PRO A 65 -28.12 -16.59 2.17
C PRO A 65 -28.75 -15.23 1.82
N GLU A 66 -29.47 -14.58 2.75
CA GLU A 66 -30.07 -13.26 2.51
C GLU A 66 -29.01 -12.15 2.46
N ARG A 67 -27.81 -12.41 2.99
CA ARG A 67 -26.68 -11.49 3.03
C ARG A 67 -25.72 -11.64 1.85
N VAL A 68 -25.97 -12.56 0.92
CA VAL A 68 -25.20 -12.70 -0.32
C VAL A 68 -25.26 -11.38 -1.11
N GLY A 69 -24.11 -10.86 -1.55
CA GLY A 69 -24.01 -9.59 -2.26
C GLY A 69 -24.01 -8.35 -1.35
N GLN A 70 -24.21 -8.53 -0.04
CA GLN A 70 -24.11 -7.45 0.96
C GLN A 70 -22.70 -7.33 1.56
N GLY A 71 -21.73 -8.12 1.08
CA GLY A 71 -20.36 -8.11 1.59
C GLY A 71 -19.68 -6.73 1.54
N HIS A 72 -20.11 -5.84 0.63
CA HIS A 72 -19.59 -4.47 0.53
C HIS A 72 -19.87 -3.66 1.81
N VAL A 73 -20.99 -3.89 2.50
CA VAL A 73 -21.28 -3.24 3.78
C VAL A 73 -20.31 -3.78 4.84
N ALA A 74 -20.21 -5.10 4.94
CA ALA A 74 -19.39 -5.76 5.96
C ALA A 74 -17.88 -5.45 5.80
N ILE A 75 -17.37 -5.39 4.57
CA ILE A 75 -15.95 -5.07 4.34
C ILE A 75 -15.66 -3.58 4.62
N GLY A 76 -16.66 -2.71 4.44
CA GLY A 76 -16.60 -1.30 4.77
C GLY A 76 -16.52 -1.05 6.27
N GLU A 77 -17.26 -1.82 7.08
CA GLU A 77 -17.20 -1.76 8.55
C GLU A 77 -15.81 -2.10 9.10
N HIS A 78 -15.03 -2.90 8.37
CA HIS A 78 -13.64 -3.20 8.70
C HIS A 78 -12.63 -2.13 8.22
N GLY A 79 -13.10 -1.02 7.68
CA GLY A 79 -12.25 0.11 7.26
C GLY A 79 -11.48 -0.12 5.96
N VAL A 80 -11.78 -1.19 5.21
CA VAL A 80 -11.03 -1.56 4.00
C VAL A 80 -11.13 -0.49 2.91
N TYR A 81 -12.28 0.18 2.76
CA TYR A 81 -12.41 1.27 1.78
C TYR A 81 -11.60 2.50 2.16
N ALA A 82 -11.54 2.85 3.44
CA ALA A 82 -10.72 3.97 3.89
C ALA A 82 -9.23 3.70 3.61
N ALA A 83 -8.78 2.48 3.91
CA ALA A 83 -7.40 2.08 3.60
C ALA A 83 -7.13 2.01 2.08
N GLN A 84 -8.12 1.61 1.28
CA GLN A 84 -8.00 1.60 -0.18
C GLN A 84 -7.91 3.03 -0.74
N GLN A 85 -8.70 3.98 -0.23
CA GLN A 85 -8.63 5.39 -0.62
C GLN A 85 -7.27 6.00 -0.28
N GLN A 86 -6.70 5.70 0.88
CA GLN A 86 -5.34 6.11 1.20
C GLN A 86 -4.33 5.54 0.20
N LEU A 87 -4.48 4.26 -0.19
CA LEU A 87 -3.67 3.62 -1.21
C LEU A 87 -3.76 4.34 -2.56
N GLU A 88 -4.96 4.76 -2.96
CA GLU A 88 -5.23 5.51 -4.20
C GLU A 88 -4.52 6.86 -4.25
N LEU A 89 -4.27 7.48 -3.09
CA LEU A 89 -3.56 8.76 -3.00
C LEU A 89 -2.05 8.62 -3.16
N VAL A 90 -1.47 7.49 -2.72
CA VAL A 90 -0.01 7.34 -2.58
C VAL A 90 0.60 6.34 -3.56
N ALA A 91 -0.20 5.42 -4.12
CA ALA A 91 0.29 4.34 -4.95
C ALA A 91 0.02 4.55 -6.45
N GLN A 92 0.84 3.90 -7.27
CA GLN A 92 0.62 3.84 -8.71
C GLN A 92 -0.66 3.08 -9.08
N ARG A 93 -1.29 3.49 -10.18
CA ARG A 93 -2.56 2.93 -10.66
C ARG A 93 -2.56 1.40 -10.81
N THR A 94 -1.47 0.82 -11.29
CA THR A 94 -1.34 -0.65 -11.45
C THR A 94 -1.45 -1.40 -10.13
N LEU A 95 -0.97 -0.80 -9.03
CA LEU A 95 -1.06 -1.38 -7.69
C LEU A 95 -2.47 -1.21 -7.12
N VAL A 96 -3.08 -0.04 -7.32
CA VAL A 96 -4.47 0.24 -6.96
C VAL A 96 -5.42 -0.74 -7.64
N ASP A 97 -5.24 -1.01 -8.95
CA ASP A 97 -6.06 -1.96 -9.68
C ASP A 97 -5.96 -3.39 -9.10
N LYS A 98 -4.75 -3.80 -8.67
CA LYS A 98 -4.54 -5.08 -7.99
C LYS A 98 -5.17 -5.10 -6.59
N ALA A 99 -5.12 -3.98 -5.86
CA ALA A 99 -5.78 -3.85 -4.57
C ALA A 99 -7.30 -4.00 -4.73
N GLY A 100 -7.92 -3.27 -5.68
CA GLY A 100 -9.34 -3.41 -5.99
C GLY A 100 -9.75 -4.84 -6.33
N ARG A 101 -8.97 -5.54 -7.17
CA ARG A 101 -9.21 -6.97 -7.47
C ARG A 101 -9.10 -7.87 -6.23
N THR A 102 -8.18 -7.54 -5.32
CA THR A 102 -8.02 -8.30 -4.08
C THR A 102 -9.23 -8.06 -3.16
N THR A 103 -9.69 -6.82 -3.01
CA THR A 103 -10.92 -6.48 -2.29
C THR A 103 -12.11 -7.26 -2.85
N LEU A 104 -12.31 -7.26 -4.17
CA LEU A 104 -13.38 -8.01 -4.83
C LEU A 104 -13.28 -9.53 -4.56
N SER A 105 -12.10 -10.12 -4.64
CA SER A 105 -11.95 -11.55 -4.34
C SER A 105 -12.24 -11.92 -2.88
N VAL A 106 -12.10 -10.98 -1.94
CA VAL A 106 -12.50 -11.16 -0.54
C VAL A 106 -14.00 -11.02 -0.37
N LEU A 107 -14.66 -10.19 -1.17
CA LEU A 107 -16.13 -10.12 -1.25
C LEU A 107 -16.71 -11.41 -1.84
N ASP A 108 -16.12 -11.94 -2.91
CA ASP A 108 -16.54 -13.23 -3.49
C ASP A 108 -16.40 -14.37 -2.45
N PHE A 109 -15.35 -14.30 -1.61
CA PHE A 109 -15.17 -15.23 -0.50
C PHE A 109 -16.24 -15.06 0.59
N HIS A 110 -16.57 -13.82 0.98
CA HIS A 110 -17.68 -13.55 1.89
C HIS A 110 -18.98 -14.16 1.36
N ASP A 111 -19.31 -13.89 0.09
CA ASP A 111 -20.54 -14.35 -0.54
C ASP A 111 -20.63 -15.88 -0.58
N ALA A 112 -19.50 -16.57 -0.82
CA ALA A 112 -19.45 -18.02 -0.71
C ALA A 112 -19.76 -18.51 0.72
N VAL A 113 -19.15 -17.89 1.75
CA VAL A 113 -19.37 -18.29 3.15
C VAL A 113 -20.82 -18.06 3.58
N VAL A 114 -21.38 -16.88 3.31
CA VAL A 114 -22.77 -16.57 3.71
C VAL A 114 -23.79 -17.37 2.91
N ALA A 115 -23.50 -17.76 1.68
CA ALA A 115 -24.32 -18.74 0.95
C ALA A 115 -24.30 -20.16 1.56
N GLY A 116 -23.49 -20.40 2.59
CA GLY A 116 -23.38 -21.69 3.28
C GLY A 116 -22.37 -22.65 2.67
N HIS A 117 -21.53 -22.19 1.75
CA HIS A 117 -20.45 -23.00 1.20
C HIS A 117 -19.33 -23.14 2.24
N GLY A 118 -19.17 -24.35 2.79
CA GLY A 118 -18.10 -24.69 3.73
C GLY A 118 -16.83 -25.23 3.04
N MET A 119 -15.80 -25.58 3.82
CA MET A 119 -14.49 -26.02 3.33
C MET A 119 -14.51 -27.24 2.38
N ASN A 120 -15.58 -28.04 2.41
CA ASN A 120 -15.76 -29.21 1.54
C ASN A 120 -16.38 -28.87 0.17
N SER A 121 -16.86 -27.64 -0.01
CA SER A 121 -17.50 -27.20 -1.25
C SER A 121 -16.46 -26.70 -2.26
N GLN A 122 -16.74 -26.87 -3.55
CA GLN A 122 -15.85 -26.38 -4.59
C GLN A 122 -15.86 -24.84 -4.65
N GLU A 123 -17.01 -24.24 -4.36
CA GLU A 123 -17.25 -22.80 -4.35
C GLU A 123 -16.38 -22.10 -3.30
N TYR A 124 -16.40 -22.59 -2.05
CA TYR A 124 -15.53 -22.07 -0.98
C TYR A 124 -14.06 -22.18 -1.36
N ASN A 125 -13.64 -23.36 -1.83
CA ASN A 125 -12.24 -23.62 -2.18
C ASN A 125 -11.75 -22.74 -3.34
N ASN A 126 -12.61 -22.50 -4.33
CA ASN A 126 -12.31 -21.60 -5.44
C ASN A 126 -12.19 -20.15 -4.97
N ALA A 127 -13.16 -19.66 -4.19
CA ALA A 127 -13.14 -18.29 -3.68
C ALA A 127 -11.95 -18.05 -2.73
N TRP A 128 -11.67 -18.99 -1.83
CA TRP A 128 -10.50 -18.95 -0.95
C TRP A 128 -9.19 -18.90 -1.74
N ARG A 129 -9.06 -19.73 -2.79
CA ARG A 129 -7.88 -19.76 -3.65
C ARG A 129 -7.73 -18.45 -4.42
N ALA A 130 -8.82 -17.92 -4.96
CA ALA A 130 -8.83 -16.65 -5.68
C ALA A 130 -8.36 -15.49 -4.77
N ALA A 131 -8.91 -15.39 -3.57
CA ALA A 131 -8.50 -14.40 -2.56
C ALA A 131 -7.03 -14.57 -2.13
N ARG A 132 -6.54 -15.81 -2.03
CA ARG A 132 -5.13 -16.09 -1.73
C ARG A 132 -4.21 -15.63 -2.87
N GLN A 133 -4.58 -15.91 -4.11
CA GLN A 133 -3.78 -15.60 -5.30
C GLN A 133 -3.72 -14.09 -5.56
N SER A 134 -4.87 -13.40 -5.50
CA SER A 134 -4.94 -11.94 -5.66
C SER A 134 -4.07 -11.23 -4.62
N ARG A 135 -4.16 -11.64 -3.34
CA ARG A 135 -3.34 -11.08 -2.25
C ARG A 135 -1.85 -11.32 -2.47
N SER A 136 -1.45 -12.51 -2.91
CA SER A 136 -0.04 -12.79 -3.19
C SER A 136 0.48 -11.93 -4.35
N ALA A 137 -0.31 -11.77 -5.42
CA ALA A 137 0.04 -10.91 -6.56
C ALA A 137 0.13 -9.43 -6.17
N LEU A 138 -0.72 -8.97 -5.25
CA LEU A 138 -0.65 -7.62 -4.70
C LEU A 138 0.62 -7.40 -3.86
N ILE A 139 0.95 -8.34 -2.97
CA ILE A 139 2.16 -8.26 -2.14
C ILE A 139 3.41 -8.24 -3.01
N GLU A 140 3.43 -9.03 -4.08
CA GLU A 140 4.55 -9.01 -5.03
C GLU A 140 4.70 -7.63 -5.69
N GLU A 141 3.60 -7.03 -6.13
CA GLU A 141 3.63 -5.67 -6.68
C GLU A 141 4.10 -4.64 -5.64
N MET A 142 3.59 -4.70 -4.41
CA MET A 142 4.03 -3.84 -3.31
C MET A 142 5.53 -3.98 -3.05
N ARG A 143 6.07 -5.20 -3.06
CA ARG A 143 7.51 -5.44 -2.90
C ARG A 143 8.31 -4.83 -4.05
N ASN A 144 7.86 -5.02 -5.29
CA ASN A 144 8.51 -4.45 -6.47
C ASN A 144 8.54 -2.92 -6.41
N VAL A 145 7.44 -2.30 -5.97
CA VAL A 145 7.37 -0.84 -5.78
C VAL A 145 8.39 -0.38 -4.73
N LEU A 146 8.41 -1.01 -3.55
CA LEU A 146 9.36 -0.65 -2.49
C LEU A 146 10.83 -0.87 -2.89
N GLN A 147 11.12 -1.85 -3.75
CA GLN A 147 12.47 -2.09 -4.27
C GLN A 147 12.92 -1.07 -5.32
N ARG A 148 11.99 -0.57 -6.15
CA ARG A 148 12.30 0.46 -7.17
C ARG A 148 12.57 1.84 -6.59
N THR A 149 12.10 2.10 -5.37
CA THR A 149 12.29 3.39 -4.67
C THR A 149 13.54 3.42 -3.79
N LYS A 150 14.36 2.35 -3.78
CA LYS A 150 15.69 2.34 -3.13
C LYS A 150 16.77 2.83 -4.08
#